data_AF-A0A965GVU0-F1
#
_entry.id   AF-A0A965GVU0-F1
#
_cell.length_a   1.000
_cell.length_b   1.000
_cell.length_c   1.000
_cell.angle_alpha   90.00
_cell.angle_beta   90.00
_cell.angle_gamma   90.00
#
_symmetry.space_group_name_H-M   'P 1'
#
loop_
_entity.id
_entity.type
_entity.pdbx_description
1 polymer ?
#
loop_
_entity_poly.entity_id
_entity_poly.type
_entity_poly.pdbx_seq_one_letter_code
_entity_poly.pdbx_strand_id
1 'polypeptide(L)'
;MAIVGLGAGALASYARAADRYDFFEINPEVERVARAWFTYLPQAPAAELRVITGDARLKMEQLPAERRYDMIVLDAFSGGSVPVHLLTREAFAVYARHLKPDGFLVVHITNAYLNLYPVVMRQAEALGMRVRSRFQDKDPDRFIRENHYMILTRDEQYLRAYPSVDRPLLDAQGRVIGSRNYDIPGVGLWTDHFSSITPLEWRD
;
A
#
# COMPACT_ATOMS: atom_id res chain seq x y z
N MET A 1 -11.38 8.48 0.79
CA MET A 1 -10.19 7.62 0.85
C MET A 1 -10.19 6.83 2.15
N ALA A 2 -9.70 5.60 2.12
CA ALA A 2 -9.35 4.83 3.31
C ALA A 2 -7.82 4.70 3.36
N ILE A 3 -7.24 4.85 4.55
CA ILE A 3 -5.80 4.75 4.75
C ILE A 3 -5.56 3.81 5.93
N VAL A 4 -4.80 2.76 5.69
CA VAL A 4 -4.40 1.77 6.69
C VAL A 4 -3.04 2.17 7.22
N GLY A 5 -2.98 2.55 8.50
CA GLY A 5 -1.84 3.21 9.14
C GLY A 5 -2.04 4.72 9.20
N LEU A 6 -1.92 5.32 10.38
CA LEU A 6 -1.96 6.77 10.55
C LEU A 6 -0.56 7.39 10.51
N GLY A 7 0.37 6.80 11.27
CA GLY A 7 1.68 7.39 11.51
C GLY A 7 1.55 8.81 12.08
N ALA A 8 2.31 9.77 11.52
CA ALA A 8 2.17 11.18 11.89
C ALA A 8 0.91 11.85 11.29
N GLY A 9 0.19 11.19 10.39
CA GLY A 9 -0.96 11.75 9.67
C GLY A 9 -0.61 12.49 8.37
N ALA A 10 0.62 12.37 7.87
CA ALA A 10 1.12 13.15 6.73
C ALA A 10 0.24 13.04 5.47
N LEU A 11 -0.37 11.88 5.21
CA LEU A 11 -1.27 11.67 4.07
C LEU A 11 -2.54 12.55 4.11
N ALA A 12 -2.92 13.07 5.27
CA ALA A 12 -4.03 14.01 5.40
C ALA A 12 -3.74 15.35 4.69
N SER A 13 -2.47 15.71 4.51
CA SER A 13 -2.05 16.94 3.82
C SER A 13 -2.40 16.94 2.33
N TYR A 14 -2.62 15.76 1.74
CA TYR A 14 -3.02 15.62 0.34
C TYR A 14 -4.52 15.78 0.13
N ALA A 15 -5.30 15.90 1.21
CA ALA A 15 -6.74 16.07 1.11
C ALA A 15 -7.10 17.36 0.36
N ARG A 16 -8.21 17.30 -0.36
CA ARG A 16 -8.90 18.45 -0.96
C ARG A 16 -10.16 18.73 -0.15
N ALA A 17 -10.72 19.93 -0.33
CA ALA A 17 -11.89 20.40 0.40
C ALA A 17 -13.11 19.46 0.34
N ALA A 18 -13.28 18.71 -0.75
CA ALA A 18 -14.39 17.78 -0.93
C ALA A 18 -14.09 16.35 -0.43
N ASP A 19 -12.84 16.05 -0.08
CA ASP A 19 -12.44 14.69 0.24
C ASP A 19 -12.90 14.29 1.64
N ARG A 20 -13.14 12.99 1.80
CA ARG A 20 -13.45 12.35 3.08
C ARG A 20 -12.44 11.25 3.36
N TYR A 21 -11.85 11.26 4.54
CA TYR A 21 -10.76 10.36 4.93
C TYR A 21 -11.17 9.50 6.12
N ASP A 22 -10.99 8.19 5.99
CA ASP A 22 -10.99 7.25 7.11
C ASP A 22 -9.56 6.70 7.28
N PHE A 23 -8.92 7.00 8.40
CA PHE A 23 -7.66 6.38 8.81
C PHE A 23 -7.96 5.20 9.73
N PHE A 24 -7.34 4.06 9.51
CA PHE A 24 -7.39 2.89 10.40
C PHE A 24 -6.04 2.76 11.10
N GLU A 25 -6.02 2.92 12.42
CA GLU A 25 -4.80 2.91 13.22
C GLU A 25 -4.95 1.98 14.41
N ILE A 26 -4.08 0.97 14.51
CA ILE A 26 -4.19 -0.05 15.55
C ILE A 26 -3.79 0.48 16.93
N ASN A 27 -2.87 1.45 16.98
CA ASN A 27 -2.33 1.97 18.24
C ASN A 27 -2.89 3.37 18.56
N PRO A 28 -3.75 3.51 19.60
CA PRO A 28 -4.30 4.80 19.98
C PRO A 28 -3.23 5.83 20.39
N GLU A 29 -2.06 5.40 20.86
CA GLU A 29 -0.96 6.32 21.18
C GLU A 29 -0.38 7.00 19.94
N VAL A 30 -0.42 6.33 18.77
CA VAL A 30 -0.02 6.95 17.50
C VAL A 30 -0.95 8.09 17.15
N GLU A 31 -2.27 7.91 17.31
CA GLU A 31 -3.23 9.00 17.11
C GLU A 31 -3.00 10.15 18.09
N ARG A 32 -2.81 9.85 19.38
CA ARG A 32 -2.55 10.88 20.39
C ARG A 32 -1.32 11.70 20.02
N VAL A 33 -0.24 11.05 19.59
CA VAL A 33 0.99 11.73 19.16
C VAL A 33 0.76 12.53 17.87
N ALA A 34 0.10 11.94 16.86
CA ALA A 34 -0.21 12.60 15.59
C ALA A 34 -0.98 13.91 15.80
N ARG A 35 -1.96 13.92 16.71
CA ARG A 35 -2.77 15.11 17.02
C ARG A 35 -2.05 16.14 17.87
N ALA A 36 -1.22 15.71 18.81
CA ALA A 36 -0.56 16.61 19.76
C ALA A 36 0.71 17.26 19.20
N TRP A 37 1.44 16.56 18.33
CA TRP A 37 2.79 16.96 17.90
C TRP A 37 2.91 17.31 16.42
N PHE A 38 1.90 17.00 15.60
CA PHE A 38 1.91 17.28 14.17
C PHE A 38 0.68 18.08 13.75
N THR A 39 0.84 18.86 12.69
CA THR A 39 -0.21 19.74 12.16
C THR A 39 -1.07 19.10 11.08
N TYR A 40 -0.70 17.92 10.59
CA TYR A 40 -1.32 17.32 9.40
C TYR A 40 -2.82 17.06 9.54
N LEU A 41 -3.25 16.45 10.64
CA LEU A 41 -4.67 16.19 10.89
C LEU A 41 -5.48 17.48 11.14
N PRO A 42 -5.07 18.39 12.04
CA PRO A 42 -5.86 19.60 12.32
C PRO A 42 -5.88 20.60 11.16
N GLN A 43 -4.88 20.58 10.26
CA GLN A 43 -4.81 21.49 9.11
C GLN A 43 -5.27 20.85 7.79
N ALA A 44 -5.68 19.58 7.80
CA ALA A 44 -6.19 18.93 6.60
C ALA A 44 -7.47 19.66 6.12
N PRO A 45 -7.55 20.07 4.85
CA PRO A 45 -8.72 20.78 4.34
C PRO A 45 -9.92 19.86 4.08
N ALA A 46 -9.81 18.56 4.39
CA ALA A 46 -10.85 17.56 4.11
C ALA A 46 -12.22 17.98 4.65
N ALA A 47 -13.29 17.67 3.90
CA ALA A 47 -14.66 17.83 4.38
C ALA A 47 -14.92 16.98 5.63
N GLU A 48 -14.25 15.84 5.72
CA GLU A 48 -14.34 14.94 6.87
C GLU A 48 -13.05 14.12 7.01
N LEU A 49 -12.57 14.01 8.25
CA LEU A 49 -11.44 13.15 8.60
C LEU A 49 -11.77 12.39 9.88
N ARG A 50 -11.75 11.06 9.80
CA ARG A 50 -11.98 10.15 10.92
C ARG A 50 -10.75 9.29 11.15
N VAL A 51 -10.40 9.07 12.41
CA VAL A 51 -9.45 8.03 12.82
C VAL A 51 -10.26 6.94 13.50
N ILE A 52 -10.17 5.73 12.97
CA ILE A 52 -10.87 4.54 13.41
C ILE A 52 -9.83 3.65 14.09
N THR A 53 -9.81 3.68 15.42
CA THR A 53 -8.83 2.91 16.20
C THR A 53 -9.13 1.41 16.11
N GLY A 54 -8.13 0.62 15.73
CA GLY A 54 -8.16 -0.84 15.69
C GLY A 54 -7.44 -1.41 14.47
N ASP A 55 -7.36 -2.74 14.41
CA ASP A 55 -6.82 -3.44 13.24
C ASP A 55 -7.65 -3.12 11.99
N ALA A 56 -6.99 -2.67 10.93
CA ALA A 56 -7.66 -2.17 9.74
C ALA A 56 -8.49 -3.24 9.03
N ARG A 57 -7.97 -4.47 8.91
CA ARG A 57 -8.71 -5.56 8.26
C ARG A 57 -9.99 -5.85 9.02
N LEU A 58 -9.90 -6.04 10.35
CA LEU A 58 -11.07 -6.32 11.19
C LEU A 58 -12.09 -5.18 11.16
N LYS A 59 -11.62 -3.92 11.16
CA LYS A 59 -12.52 -2.75 11.09
C LYS A 59 -13.19 -2.63 9.73
N MET A 60 -12.48 -2.89 8.64
CA MET A 60 -13.06 -2.90 7.29
C MET A 60 -14.04 -4.07 7.11
N GLU A 61 -13.79 -5.23 7.72
CA GLU A 61 -14.74 -6.36 7.71
C GLU A 61 -16.10 -6.00 8.31
N GLN A 62 -16.10 -5.14 9.33
CA GLN A 62 -17.28 -4.63 10.05
C GLN A 62 -17.99 -3.47 9.33
N LEU A 63 -17.38 -2.86 8.31
CA LEU A 63 -18.02 -1.78 7.58
C LEU A 63 -19.23 -2.28 6.80
N PRO A 64 -20.29 -1.44 6.66
CA PRO A 64 -21.39 -1.75 5.77
C PRO A 64 -20.90 -2.00 4.33
N ALA A 65 -21.52 -2.94 3.62
CA ALA A 65 -21.08 -3.37 2.29
C ALA A 65 -21.18 -2.25 1.22
N GLU A 66 -22.05 -1.27 1.46
CA GLU A 66 -22.23 -0.07 0.65
C GLU A 66 -21.12 0.98 0.85
N ARG A 67 -20.34 0.89 1.94
CA ARG A 67 -19.20 1.79 2.18
C ARG A 67 -18.09 1.44 1.21
N ARG A 68 -17.90 2.28 0.19
CA ARG A 68 -16.85 2.14 -0.82
C ARG A 68 -15.94 3.36 -0.89
N TYR A 69 -14.67 3.13 -1.20
CA TYR A 69 -13.64 4.15 -1.31
C TYR A 69 -13.13 4.24 -2.76
N ASP A 70 -12.87 5.47 -3.20
CA ASP A 70 -12.15 5.75 -4.46
C ASP A 70 -10.69 5.29 -4.40
N MET A 71 -10.10 5.33 -3.21
CA MET A 71 -8.74 4.87 -2.96
C MET A 71 -8.62 4.27 -1.57
N ILE A 72 -7.95 3.13 -1.50
CA ILE A 72 -7.48 2.50 -0.27
C ILE A 72 -5.96 2.51 -0.31
N VAL A 73 -5.32 3.08 0.70
CA VAL A 73 -3.84 3.13 0.81
C VAL A 73 -3.41 2.24 1.96
N LEU A 74 -2.57 1.24 1.69
CA LEU A 74 -1.91 0.41 2.70
C LEU A 74 -0.54 1.00 3.00
N ASP A 75 -0.43 1.71 4.12
CA ASP A 75 0.79 2.36 4.62
C ASP A 75 0.98 2.06 6.12
N ALA A 76 0.82 0.78 6.47
CA ALA A 76 0.97 0.28 7.83
C ALA A 76 2.26 -0.51 7.96
N PHE A 77 3.11 -0.10 8.91
CA PHE A 77 4.36 -0.76 9.23
C PHE A 77 4.46 -1.05 10.72
N SER A 78 4.92 -2.26 11.05
CA SER A 78 5.31 -2.66 12.41
C SER A 78 6.76 -3.14 12.37
N GLY A 79 7.64 -2.51 13.13
CA GLY A 79 9.06 -2.91 13.17
C GLY A 79 9.81 -2.85 11.83
N GLY A 80 9.29 -2.10 10.85
CA GLY A 80 9.92 -1.93 9.52
C GLY A 80 9.33 -2.80 8.40
N SER A 81 8.28 -3.58 8.65
CA SER A 81 7.58 -4.35 7.63
C SER A 81 6.07 -4.18 7.70
N VAL A 82 5.39 -4.41 6.57
CA VAL A 82 3.93 -4.50 6.52
C VAL A 82 3.49 -5.80 7.22
N PRO A 83 2.57 -5.76 8.20
CA PRO A 83 2.07 -6.96 8.85
C PRO A 83 1.51 -7.99 7.86
N VAL A 84 1.92 -9.25 8.01
CA VAL A 84 1.59 -10.34 7.06
C VAL A 84 0.08 -10.50 6.86
N HIS A 85 -0.71 -10.39 7.93
CA HIS A 85 -2.17 -10.57 7.89
C HIS A 85 -2.91 -9.48 7.11
N LEU A 86 -2.23 -8.38 6.73
CA LEU A 86 -2.72 -7.34 5.85
C LEU A 86 -2.38 -7.59 4.37
N LEU A 87 -1.56 -8.60 4.08
CA LEU A 87 -1.05 -8.97 2.75
C LEU A 87 -1.60 -10.31 2.23
N THR A 88 -2.58 -10.90 2.91
CA THR A 88 -3.20 -12.16 2.52
C THR A 88 -4.32 -11.94 1.50
N ARG A 89 -4.68 -13.01 0.79
CA ARG A 89 -5.84 -13.05 -0.11
C ARG A 89 -7.11 -12.59 0.59
N GLU A 90 -7.32 -13.04 1.83
CA GLU A 90 -8.49 -12.69 2.63
C GLU A 90 -8.52 -11.19 2.92
N ALA A 91 -7.39 -10.59 3.31
CA ALA A 91 -7.29 -9.15 3.50
C ALA A 91 -7.55 -8.37 2.20
N PHE A 92 -6.96 -8.82 1.09
CA PHE A 92 -7.14 -8.19 -0.22
C PHE A 92 -8.58 -8.30 -0.73
N ALA A 93 -9.29 -9.39 -0.42
CA ALA A 93 -10.72 -9.52 -0.70
C ALA A 93 -11.56 -8.51 0.10
N VAL A 94 -11.20 -8.24 1.36
CA VAL A 94 -11.84 -7.20 2.18
C VAL A 94 -11.61 -5.81 1.55
N TYR A 95 -10.38 -5.50 1.15
CA TYR A 95 -10.09 -4.22 0.48
C TYR A 95 -10.88 -4.09 -0.82
N ALA A 96 -10.88 -5.12 -1.66
CA ALA A 96 -11.60 -5.14 -2.92
C ALA A 96 -13.12 -4.95 -2.73
N ARG A 97 -13.70 -5.54 -1.68
CA ARG A 97 -15.13 -5.37 -1.33
C ARG A 97 -15.49 -3.91 -1.06
N HIS A 98 -14.59 -3.16 -0.42
CA HIS A 98 -14.77 -1.75 -0.09
C HIS A 98 -14.12 -0.79 -1.09
N LEU A 99 -13.58 -1.28 -2.20
CA LEU A 99 -13.09 -0.44 -3.28
C LEU A 99 -14.23 -0.18 -4.28
N LYS A 100 -14.27 1.02 -4.85
CA LYS A 100 -15.11 1.29 -6.02
C LYS A 100 -14.59 0.52 -7.24
N PRO A 101 -15.43 0.21 -8.25
CA PRO A 101 -15.01 -0.52 -9.44
C PRO A 101 -13.83 0.11 -10.19
N ASP A 102 -13.78 1.44 -10.23
CA ASP A 102 -12.76 2.31 -10.81
C ASP A 102 -11.73 2.80 -9.77
N GLY A 103 -11.77 2.27 -8.55
CA GLY A 103 -10.91 2.70 -7.46
C GLY A 103 -9.48 2.17 -7.56
N PHE A 104 -8.64 2.70 -6.67
CA PHE A 104 -7.21 2.38 -6.60
C PHE A 104 -6.85 1.79 -5.24
N LEU A 105 -6.25 0.60 -5.24
CA LEU A 105 -5.60 0.04 -4.06
C LEU A 105 -4.09 0.33 -4.17
N VAL A 106 -3.57 1.17 -3.28
CA VAL A 106 -2.18 1.61 -3.27
C VAL A 106 -1.47 0.94 -2.12
N VAL A 107 -0.43 0.16 -2.40
CA VAL A 107 0.30 -0.61 -1.39
C VAL A 107 1.72 -0.11 -1.30
N HIS A 108 2.12 0.36 -0.12
CA HIS A 108 3.51 0.71 0.17
C HIS A 108 4.31 -0.57 0.42
N ILE A 109 5.28 -0.88 -0.45
CA ILE A 109 6.07 -2.12 -0.39
C ILE A 109 7.54 -1.88 -0.08
N THR A 110 7.95 -0.65 0.23
CA THR A 110 9.32 -0.34 0.65
C THR A 110 9.65 -1.11 1.91
N ASN A 111 10.59 -2.05 1.82
CA ASN A 111 10.92 -2.93 2.92
C ASN A 111 12.41 -3.27 2.86
N ALA A 112 13.08 -3.18 4.01
CA ALA A 112 14.52 -3.43 4.10
C ALA A 112 14.86 -4.94 4.08
N TYR A 113 13.89 -5.80 4.37
CA TYR A 113 14.12 -7.22 4.67
C TYR A 113 13.46 -8.17 3.67
N LEU A 114 12.30 -7.81 3.12
CA LEU A 114 11.52 -8.69 2.25
C LEU A 114 11.20 -8.02 0.91
N ASN A 115 11.34 -8.79 -0.17
CA ASN A 115 10.81 -8.39 -1.46
C ASN A 115 9.29 -8.66 -1.49
N LEU A 116 8.48 -7.65 -1.20
CA LEU A 116 7.02 -7.75 -1.17
C LEU A 116 6.36 -7.63 -2.56
N TYR A 117 7.12 -7.28 -3.59
CA TYR A 117 6.62 -7.15 -4.95
C TYR A 117 5.87 -8.42 -5.44
N PRO A 118 6.46 -9.63 -5.43
CA PRO A 118 5.76 -10.82 -5.89
C PRO A 118 4.54 -11.14 -5.01
N VAL A 119 4.59 -10.86 -3.71
CA VAL A 119 3.44 -11.07 -2.80
C VAL A 119 2.25 -10.25 -3.28
N VAL A 120 2.42 -8.94 -3.46
CA VAL A 120 1.34 -8.05 -3.90
C VAL A 120 0.92 -8.32 -5.35
N MET A 121 1.85 -8.71 -6.24
CA MET A 121 1.53 -9.13 -7.60
C MET A 121 0.56 -10.32 -7.61
N ARG A 122 0.83 -11.37 -6.84
CA ARG A 122 -0.06 -12.54 -6.76
C ARG A 122 -1.45 -12.17 -6.22
N GLN A 123 -1.53 -11.25 -5.26
CA GLN A 123 -2.83 -10.75 -4.79
C GLN A 123 -3.59 -9.98 -5.88
N ALA A 124 -2.89 -9.15 -6.66
CA ALA A 124 -3.48 -8.42 -7.78
C ALA A 124 -4.04 -9.37 -8.84
N GLU A 125 -3.26 -10.39 -9.22
CA GLU A 125 -3.66 -11.45 -10.15
C GLU A 125 -4.92 -12.18 -9.65
N ALA A 126 -4.96 -12.57 -8.37
CA ALA A 126 -6.12 -13.24 -7.76
C ALA A 126 -7.39 -12.37 -7.75
N LEU A 127 -7.25 -11.05 -7.69
CA LEU A 127 -8.37 -10.10 -7.76
C LEU A 127 -8.76 -9.71 -9.21
N GLY A 128 -8.02 -10.18 -10.22
CA GLY A 128 -8.16 -9.75 -11.60
C GLY A 128 -7.87 -8.25 -11.78
N MET A 129 -6.92 -7.70 -11.01
CA MET A 129 -6.48 -6.32 -11.09
C MET A 129 -5.09 -6.24 -11.73
N ARG A 130 -4.83 -5.16 -12.45
CA ARG A 130 -3.51 -4.89 -13.02
C ARG A 130 -2.74 -3.95 -12.12
N VAL A 131 -1.42 -3.99 -12.24
CA VAL A 131 -0.49 -3.28 -11.36
C VAL A 131 0.30 -2.23 -12.13
N ARG A 132 0.42 -1.04 -11.53
CA ARG A 132 1.49 -0.09 -11.79
C ARG A 132 2.50 -0.14 -10.64
N SER A 133 3.74 -0.46 -10.95
CA SER A 133 4.87 -0.33 -10.04
C SER A 133 5.40 1.10 -10.09
N ARG A 134 5.61 1.72 -8.93
CA ARG A 134 6.17 3.07 -8.83
C ARG A 134 7.31 3.08 -7.83
N PHE A 135 8.51 2.88 -8.33
CA PHE A 135 9.74 3.12 -7.62
C PHE A 135 10.13 4.60 -7.69
N GLN A 136 10.59 5.14 -6.58
CA GLN A 136 11.15 6.48 -6.46
C GLN A 136 12.48 6.36 -5.72
N ASP A 137 13.56 6.77 -6.37
CA ASP A 137 14.88 6.81 -5.74
C ASP A 137 14.95 7.96 -4.71
N LYS A 138 15.94 7.90 -3.83
CA LYS A 138 16.25 8.97 -2.89
C LYS A 138 16.55 10.27 -3.64
N ASP A 139 16.01 11.37 -3.12
CA ASP A 139 16.30 12.73 -3.57
C ASP A 139 16.53 13.57 -2.31
N PRO A 140 17.80 13.75 -1.88
CA PRO A 140 18.13 14.45 -0.65
C PRO A 140 17.67 15.91 -0.65
N ASP A 141 17.71 16.58 -1.80
CA ASP A 141 17.35 17.98 -1.94
C ASP A 141 15.85 18.20 -1.72
N ARG A 142 15.05 17.16 -2.02
CA ARG A 142 13.60 17.13 -1.78
C ARG A 142 13.20 16.37 -0.52
N PHE A 143 14.16 15.95 0.30
CA PHE A 143 13.96 15.10 1.48
C PHE A 143 13.21 13.79 1.19
N ILE A 144 13.36 13.24 -0.01
CA ILE A 144 12.75 11.98 -0.41
C ILE A 144 13.70 10.84 -0.06
N ARG A 145 13.19 9.87 0.70
CA ARG A 145 13.82 8.56 0.85
C ARG A 145 13.35 7.63 -0.25
N GLU A 146 14.17 6.63 -0.59
CA GLU A 146 13.77 5.56 -1.50
C GLU A 146 12.41 4.99 -1.06
N ASN A 147 11.46 4.92 -1.99
CA ASN A 147 10.16 4.31 -1.74
C ASN A 147 9.63 3.58 -2.98
N HIS A 148 8.82 2.57 -2.75
CA HIS A 148 8.24 1.72 -3.78
C HIS A 148 6.78 1.46 -3.44
N TYR A 149 5.90 1.90 -4.33
CA TYR A 149 4.46 1.66 -4.24
C TYR A 149 3.99 0.79 -5.39
N MET A 150 3.02 -0.08 -5.12
CA MET A 150 2.28 -0.81 -6.14
C MET A 150 0.84 -0.32 -6.14
N ILE A 151 0.33 0.04 -7.32
CA ILE A 151 -1.00 0.60 -7.50
C ILE A 151 -1.81 -0.42 -8.30
N LEU A 152 -2.79 -1.02 -7.64
CA LEU A 152 -3.70 -2.01 -8.19
C LEU A 152 -4.97 -1.30 -8.64
N THR A 153 -5.36 -1.48 -9.90
CA THR A 153 -6.61 -0.93 -10.43
C THR A 153 -7.12 -1.77 -11.60
N ARG A 154 -8.39 -1.58 -11.95
CA ARG A 154 -9.00 -2.06 -13.20
C ARG A 154 -9.04 -0.97 -14.28
N ASP A 155 -8.59 0.24 -13.96
CA ASP A 155 -8.52 1.35 -14.91
C ASP A 155 -7.37 1.17 -15.92
N GLU A 156 -7.71 0.57 -17.05
CA GLU A 156 -6.82 0.36 -18.20
C GLU A 156 -6.31 1.66 -18.82
N GLN A 157 -7.10 2.75 -18.76
CA GLN A 157 -6.68 4.04 -19.32
C GLN A 157 -5.59 4.66 -18.45
N TYR A 158 -5.77 4.63 -17.12
CA TYR A 158 -4.75 5.05 -16.17
C TYR A 158 -3.45 4.27 -16.37
N LEU A 159 -3.51 2.94 -16.48
CA LEU A 159 -2.32 2.10 -16.62
C LEU A 159 -1.56 2.34 -17.93
N ARG A 160 -2.27 2.66 -19.03
CA ARG A 160 -1.64 3.07 -20.28
C ARG A 160 -0.98 4.45 -20.19
N ALA A 161 -1.65 5.40 -19.55
CA ALA A 161 -1.14 6.76 -19.38
C ALA A 161 0.05 6.84 -18.42
N TYR A 162 0.09 5.95 -17.42
CA TYR A 162 1.08 5.94 -16.37
C TYR A 162 1.72 4.55 -16.23
N PRO A 163 2.70 4.21 -17.09
CA PRO A 163 3.38 2.93 -17.02
C PRO A 163 4.14 2.74 -15.70
N SER A 164 4.50 1.50 -15.43
CA SER A 164 5.38 1.14 -14.31
C SER A 164 6.74 1.81 -14.46
N VAL A 165 7.28 2.29 -13.34
CA VAL A 165 8.63 2.84 -13.22
C VAL A 165 9.34 2.00 -12.17
N ASP A 166 10.25 1.15 -12.61
CA ASP A 166 11.07 0.30 -11.74
C ASP A 166 12.47 0.89 -11.56
N ARG A 167 13.18 0.45 -10.52
CA ARG A 167 14.52 0.94 -10.22
C ARG A 167 15.47 0.70 -11.39
N PRO A 168 16.19 1.72 -11.90
CA PRO A 168 17.14 1.53 -12.98
C PRO A 168 18.32 0.66 -12.54
N LEU A 169 18.79 -0.20 -13.45
CA LEU A 169 20.07 -0.88 -13.33
C LEU A 169 21.11 -0.03 -14.04
N LEU A 170 22.20 0.29 -13.34
CA LEU A 170 23.28 1.12 -13.84
C LEU A 170 24.54 0.28 -14.04
N ASP A 171 25.28 0.53 -15.11
CA ASP A 171 26.64 -0.01 -15.26
C ASP A 171 27.66 0.75 -14.39
N ALA A 172 28.92 0.32 -14.46
CA ALA A 172 30.02 0.95 -13.69
C ALA A 172 30.27 2.43 -14.09
N GLN A 173 29.75 2.88 -15.23
CA GLN A 173 29.86 4.24 -15.73
C GLN A 173 28.58 5.07 -15.46
N GLY A 174 27.61 4.50 -14.73
CA GLY A 174 26.36 5.18 -14.38
C GLY A 174 25.31 5.21 -15.51
N ARG A 175 25.50 4.46 -16.59
CA ARG A 175 24.54 4.39 -17.69
C ARG A 175 23.44 3.39 -17.38
N VAL A 176 22.19 3.73 -17.72
CA VAL A 176 21.04 2.84 -17.57
C VAL A 176 21.16 1.69 -18.56
N ILE A 177 21.24 0.46 -18.05
CA ILE A 177 21.32 -0.78 -18.84
C ILE A 177 20.05 -1.63 -18.73
N GLY A 178 19.08 -1.20 -17.93
CA GLY A 178 17.79 -1.86 -17.76
C GLY A 178 17.08 -1.38 -16.50
N SER A 179 16.09 -2.15 -16.05
CA SER A 179 15.42 -1.95 -14.77
C SER A 179 15.42 -3.23 -13.95
N ARG A 180 15.32 -3.07 -12.64
CA ARG A 180 15.28 -4.18 -11.70
C ARG A 180 13.96 -4.93 -11.86
N ASN A 181 14.05 -6.21 -12.18
CA ASN A 181 12.91 -7.11 -12.06
C ASN A 181 12.78 -7.52 -10.58
N TYR A 182 11.68 -7.11 -9.96
CA TYR A 182 11.34 -7.49 -8.59
C TYR A 182 10.45 -8.73 -8.52
N ASP A 183 9.91 -9.22 -9.63
CA ASP A 183 9.08 -10.42 -9.59
C ASP A 183 9.96 -11.66 -9.36
N ILE A 184 9.43 -12.57 -8.55
CA ILE A 184 9.99 -13.90 -8.31
C ILE A 184 8.93 -14.90 -8.76
N PRO A 185 9.12 -15.55 -9.92
CA PRO A 185 8.20 -16.57 -10.41
C PRO A 185 8.04 -17.69 -9.38
N GLY A 186 6.82 -18.24 -9.28
CA GLY A 186 6.53 -19.37 -8.37
C GLY A 186 6.29 -18.99 -6.90
N VAL A 187 6.42 -17.72 -6.51
CA VAL A 187 5.91 -17.26 -5.20
C VAL A 187 4.41 -17.52 -5.14
N GLY A 188 4.00 -18.31 -4.15
CA GLY A 188 2.60 -18.68 -3.94
C GLY A 188 1.77 -17.50 -3.41
N LEU A 189 0.47 -17.57 -3.66
CA LEU A 189 -0.50 -16.62 -3.12
C LEU A 189 -0.52 -16.70 -1.60
N TRP A 190 -0.21 -15.58 -0.92
CA TRP A 190 -0.32 -15.53 0.53
C TRP A 190 -1.77 -15.61 0.97
N THR A 191 -2.04 -16.43 1.99
CA THR A 191 -3.34 -16.64 2.63
C THR A 191 -3.15 -16.57 4.14
N ASP A 192 -4.23 -16.52 4.90
CA ASP A 192 -4.16 -16.57 6.37
C ASP A 192 -3.47 -17.84 6.92
N HIS A 193 -3.32 -18.88 6.11
CA HIS A 193 -2.65 -20.13 6.48
C HIS A 193 -1.30 -20.34 5.77
N PHE A 194 -0.86 -19.40 4.92
CA PHE A 194 0.39 -19.52 4.16
C PHE A 194 1.00 -18.14 3.86
N SER A 195 2.24 -17.92 4.28
CA SER A 195 2.94 -16.64 4.06
C SER A 195 4.46 -16.83 3.90
N SER A 196 4.88 -17.60 2.90
CA SER A 196 6.29 -17.76 2.54
C SER A 196 6.59 -17.11 1.19
N ILE A 197 7.73 -16.43 1.07
CA ILE A 197 8.32 -16.02 -0.22
C ILE A 197 9.35 -17.01 -0.76
N THR A 198 9.77 -17.96 0.08
CA THR A 198 10.72 -19.02 -0.31
C THR A 198 9.93 -20.27 -0.71
N PRO A 199 10.22 -20.88 -1.87
CA PRO A 199 9.68 -22.19 -2.20
C PRO A 199 10.05 -23.20 -1.11
N LEU A 200 9.08 -23.98 -0.63
CA LEU A 200 9.38 -25.14 0.19
C LEU A 200 9.86 -26.26 -0.74
N GLU A 201 11.14 -26.62 -0.66
CA GLU A 201 11.66 -27.82 -1.30
C GLU A 201 11.31 -29.03 -0.43
N TRP A 202 10.38 -29.86 -0.90
CA TRP A 202 10.20 -31.19 -0.35
C TRP A 202 11.37 -32.05 -0.84
N ARG A 203 12.18 -32.55 0.09
CA ARG A 203 13.16 -33.61 -0.23
C ARG A 203 12.45 -34.94 -0.02
N ASP A 204 12.34 -35.70 -1.10
CA ASP A 204 11.93 -37.11 -1.06
C ASP A 204 12.89 -37.96 -0.22
#